data_AF-A0A0C2H170-F1
#
_entry.id   AF-A0A0C2H170-F1
#
_cell.length_a   1.000
_cell.length_b   1.000
_cell.length_c   1.000
_cell.angle_alpha   90.00
_cell.angle_beta   90.00
_cell.angle_gamma   90.00
#
_symmetry.space_group_name_H-M   'P 1'
#
loop_
_entity.id
_entity.type
_entity.pdbx_description
1 polymer ?
#
loop_
_entity_poly.entity_id
_entity_poly.type
_entity_poly.pdbx_seq_one_letter_code
_entity_poly.pdbx_strand_id
1 'polypeptide(L)'
;MKVLLRALGLQGLDLESELKQLRSKEKKLLEGIARNKHDKRTLDRLKNGLAEVERAIEKTQAKQQRVHSELGDRQKRKKDIF
;
A
#
# COMPACT_ATOMS: atom_id res chain seq x y z
N MET A 1 19.19 -0.17 20.16
CA MET A 1 18.03 -0.97 19.69
C MET A 1 16.65 -0.28 19.74
N LYS A 2 16.30 0.54 20.76
CA LYS A 2 14.97 1.20 20.84
C LYS A 2 14.64 2.19 19.70
N VAL A 3 15.62 2.90 19.16
CA VAL A 3 15.43 3.92 18.10
C VAL A 3 15.01 3.30 16.76
N LEU A 4 15.61 2.16 16.39
CA LEU A 4 15.32 1.44 15.14
C LEU A 4 13.92 0.80 15.10
N LEU A 5 13.41 0.34 16.24
CA LEU A 5 12.03 -0.17 16.34
C LEU A 5 10.98 0.93 16.16
N ARG A 6 11.25 2.13 16.67
CA ARG A 6 10.40 3.31 16.46
C ARG A 6 10.39 3.74 15.00
N ALA A 7 11.55 3.75 14.34
CA ALA A 7 11.67 4.09 12.91
C ALA A 7 10.85 3.12 12.02
N LEU A 8 10.96 1.81 12.26
CA LEU A 8 10.15 0.81 11.52
C LEU A 8 8.65 0.92 11.81
N GLY A 9 8.27 1.25 13.04
CA GLY A 9 6.86 1.51 13.40
C GLY A 9 6.29 2.75 12.69
N LEU A 10 7.07 3.84 12.61
CA LEU A 10 6.69 5.04 11.86
C LEU A 10 6.56 4.75 10.36
N GLN A 11 7.47 3.96 9.80
CA GLN A 11 7.40 3.52 8.40
C GLN A 11 6.16 2.66 8.13
N GLY A 12 5.76 1.80 9.08
CA GLY A 12 4.52 1.03 8.99
C GLY A 12 3.27 1.90 8.91
N LEU A 13 3.19 2.95 9.74
CA LEU A 13 2.07 3.91 9.75
C LEU A 13 1.99 4.71 8.44
N ASP A 14 3.13 5.10 7.89
CA ASP A 14 3.20 5.83 6.62
C ASP A 14 2.69 4.97 5.46
N LEU A 15 3.13 3.70 5.39
CA LEU A 15 2.67 2.74 4.40
C LEU A 15 1.17 2.44 4.50
N GLU A 16 0.61 2.41 5.71
CA GLU A 16 -0.83 2.23 5.92
C GLU A 16 -1.64 3.44 5.40
N SER A 17 -1.16 4.65 5.67
CA SER A 17 -1.75 5.88 5.14
C SER A 17 -1.69 5.91 3.61
N GLU A 18 -0.54 5.55 3.03
CA GLU A 18 -0.33 5.46 1.58
C GLU A 18 -1.32 4.45 0.95
N LEU A 19 -1.47 3.25 1.53
CA LEU A 19 -2.43 2.26 1.05
C LEU A 19 -3.87 2.76 1.08
N LYS A 20 -4.27 3.46 2.16
CA LYS A 20 -5.61 4.04 2.27
C LYS A 20 -5.86 5.06 1.15
N GLN A 21 -4.88 5.90 0.84
CA GLN A 21 -4.98 6.86 -0.25
C GLN A 21 -5.06 6.18 -1.62
N LEU A 22 -4.24 5.15 -1.86
CA LEU A 22 -4.24 4.39 -3.10
C LEU A 22 -5.57 3.67 -3.32
N ARG A 23 -6.13 3.02 -2.29
CA ARG A 23 -7.47 2.39 -2.34
C ARG A 23 -8.59 3.40 -2.60
N SER A 24 -8.48 4.61 -2.05
CA SER A 24 -9.43 5.69 -2.36
C SER A 24 -9.35 6.12 -3.83
N LYS A 25 -8.14 6.20 -4.39
CA LYS A 25 -7.93 6.51 -5.82
C LYS A 25 -8.46 5.39 -6.73
N GLU A 26 -8.18 4.13 -6.40
CA GLU A 26 -8.69 2.94 -7.09
C GLU A 26 -10.23 2.99 -7.19
N LYS A 27 -10.92 3.23 -6.06
CA LYS A 27 -12.38 3.36 -6.02
C LYS A 27 -12.89 4.46 -6.96
N LYS A 28 -12.27 5.64 -6.93
CA LYS A 28 -12.66 6.77 -7.81
C LYS A 28 -12.46 6.45 -9.29
N LEU A 29 -11.40 5.71 -9.64
CA LEU A 29 -11.14 5.29 -11.01
C LEU A 29 -12.18 4.27 -11.48
N LEU A 30 -12.52 3.28 -10.65
CA LEU A 30 -13.59 2.32 -10.95
C LEU A 30 -14.95 3.00 -11.15
N GLU A 31 -15.30 3.96 -10.28
CA GLU A 31 -16.50 4.78 -10.44
C GLU A 31 -16.46 5.65 -11.71
N GLY A 32 -15.29 6.17 -12.06
CA GLY A 32 -15.06 6.89 -13.32
C GLY A 32 -15.30 6.00 -14.53
N ILE A 33 -14.76 4.78 -14.53
CA ILE A 33 -14.94 3.79 -15.60
C ILE A 33 -16.42 3.46 -15.76
N ALA A 34 -17.12 3.22 -14.65
CA ALA A 34 -18.54 2.91 -14.67
C ALA A 34 -19.40 4.05 -15.23
N ARG A 35 -19.02 5.31 -15.00
CA ARG A 35 -19.73 6.50 -15.50
C ARG A 35 -19.42 6.83 -16.96
N ASN A 36 -18.22 6.51 -17.45
CA ASN A 36 -17.76 6.91 -18.78
C ASN A 36 -17.84 5.77 -19.82
N LYS A 37 -18.72 4.78 -19.63
CA LYS A 37 -18.80 3.56 -20.46
C LYS A 37 -18.90 3.81 -21.98
N HIS A 38 -19.40 4.96 -22.39
CA HIS A 38 -19.58 5.33 -23.80
C HIS A 38 -18.47 6.21 -24.37
N ASP A 39 -17.57 6.76 -23.53
CA ASP A 39 -16.40 7.50 -23.98
C ASP A 39 -15.16 6.60 -23.93
N LYS A 40 -14.84 6.01 -25.09
CA LYS A 40 -13.71 5.09 -25.24
C LYS A 40 -12.37 5.73 -24.86
N ARG A 41 -12.15 7.01 -25.20
CA ARG A 41 -10.88 7.69 -24.92
C ARG A 41 -10.70 7.93 -23.43
N THR A 42 -11.78 8.33 -22.76
CA THR A 42 -11.77 8.52 -21.29
C THR A 42 -11.65 7.18 -20.57
N LEU A 43 -12.32 6.13 -21.05
CA LEU A 43 -12.17 4.77 -20.53
C LEU A 43 -10.72 4.27 -20.58
N ASP A 44 -10.05 4.40 -21.71
CA ASP A 44 -8.66 3.91 -21.87
C ASP A 44 -7.71 4.63 -20.89
N ARG A 45 -7.88 5.95 -20.72
CA ARG A 45 -7.12 6.72 -19.72
C ARG A 45 -7.40 6.25 -18.29
N LEU A 46 -8.66 6.03 -17.95
CA LEU A 46 -9.05 5.60 -16.60
C LEU A 46 -8.55 4.19 -16.30
N LYS A 47 -8.59 3.27 -17.28
CA LYS A 47 -8.04 1.91 -17.14
C LYS A 47 -6.52 1.92 -16.97
N ASN A 48 -5.82 2.75 -17.72
CA ASN A 48 -4.37 2.91 -17.55
C ASN A 48 -4.03 3.43 -16.15
N GLY A 49 -4.76 4.45 -15.68
CA GLY A 49 -4.61 4.95 -14.31
C GLY A 49 -4.94 3.91 -13.25
N LEU A 50 -5.96 3.07 -13.48
CA LEU A 50 -6.32 1.97 -12.57
C LEU A 50 -5.16 0.97 -12.46
N ALA A 51 -4.60 0.52 -13.58
CA ALA A 51 -3.48 -0.41 -13.60
C ALA A 51 -2.23 0.16 -12.90
N GLU A 52 -1.99 1.47 -13.00
CA GLU A 52 -0.91 2.14 -12.26
C GLU A 52 -1.14 2.14 -10.75
N VAL A 53 -2.37 2.44 -10.32
CA VAL A 53 -2.75 2.43 -8.91
C VAL A 53 -2.69 1.01 -8.33
N GLU A 54 -3.17 0.01 -9.05
CA GLU A 54 -3.09 -1.40 -8.65
C GLU A 54 -1.63 -1.84 -8.45
N ARG A 55 -0.74 -1.53 -9.39
CA ARG A 55 0.70 -1.79 -9.24
C ARG A 55 1.32 -1.06 -8.05
N ALA A 56 0.89 0.17 -7.77
CA ALA A 56 1.35 0.91 -6.61
C ALA A 56 0.90 0.25 -5.30
N ILE A 57 -0.36 -0.19 -5.23
CA ILE A 57 -0.91 -0.93 -4.09
C ILE A 57 -0.09 -2.18 -3.83
N GLU A 58 0.16 -3.02 -4.84
CA GLU A 58 0.96 -4.25 -4.70
C GLU A 58 2.35 -3.95 -4.13
N LYS A 59 3.04 -2.93 -4.67
CA LYS A 59 4.36 -2.51 -4.17
C LYS A 59 4.31 -2.06 -2.72
N THR A 60 3.32 -1.26 -2.34
CA THR A 60 3.20 -0.74 -0.97
C THR A 60 2.80 -1.85 0.01
N GLN A 61 1.94 -2.79 -0.38
CA GLN A 61 1.63 -4.00 0.39
C GLN A 61 2.88 -4.87 0.59
N ALA A 62 3.69 -5.08 -0.46
CA ALA A 62 4.94 -5.83 -0.34
C ALA A 62 5.93 -5.17 0.62
N LYS A 63 6.04 -3.84 0.62
CA LYS A 63 6.83 -3.08 1.60
C LYS A 63 6.29 -3.26 3.01
N GLN A 64 4.97 -3.16 3.19
CA GLN A 64 4.32 -3.31 4.48
C GLN A 64 4.57 -4.71 5.07
N GLN A 65 4.47 -5.76 4.24
CA GLN A 65 4.74 -7.13 4.66
C GLN A 65 6.19 -7.31 5.11
N ARG A 66 7.17 -6.72 4.41
CA ARG A 66 8.58 -6.74 4.81
C ARG A 66 8.80 -6.07 6.17
N VAL A 67 8.20 -4.89 6.39
CA VAL A 67 8.29 -4.17 7.67
C VAL A 67 7.68 -5.02 8.80
N HIS A 68 6.54 -5.67 8.57
CA HIS A 68 5.94 -6.57 9.54
C HIS A 68 6.81 -7.80 9.85
N SER A 69 7.40 -8.43 8.82
CA SER A 69 8.33 -9.56 9.01
C SER A 69 9.54 -9.13 9.84
N GLU A 70 10.16 -7.99 9.54
CA GLU A 70 11.29 -7.48 10.31
C GLU A 70 10.94 -7.16 11.76
N LEU A 71 9.76 -6.58 12.01
CA LEU A 71 9.27 -6.34 13.36
C LEU A 71 9.02 -7.65 14.11
N GLY A 72 8.44 -8.65 13.45
CA GLY A 72 8.17 -9.98 14.01
C GLY A 72 9.45 -10.74 14.37
N ASP A 73 10.43 -10.78 13.47
CA ASP A 73 11.72 -11.45 13.70
C ASP A 73 12.49 -10.80 14.85
N ARG A 74 12.44 -9.46 14.96
CA ARG A 74 13.08 -8.73 16.06
C ARG A 74 12.38 -8.95 17.40
N GLN A 75 11.05 -9.13 17.41
CA GLN A 75 10.32 -9.49 18.63
C GLN A 75 10.63 -10.92 19.07
N LYS A 76 10.71 -11.88 18.14
CA LYS A 76 11.10 -13.27 18.44
C LYS A 76 12.51 -13.36 19.02
N ARG A 77 13.49 -12.72 18.39
CA ARG A 77 14.87 -12.65 18.91
C ARG A 77 14.97 -12.01 20.30
N LYS A 78 14.01 -11.17 20.70
CA LYS A 78 13.95 -10.61 22.06
C LYS A 78 13.40 -11.58 23.10
N LYS A 79 12.55 -12.53 22.69
CA LYS A 79 11.98 -13.56 23.57
C LYS A 79 12.97 -14.69 23.87
N ASP A 80 13.83 -15.04 22.91
CA ASP A 80 14.81 -16.14 23.06
C ASP A 80 16.03 -15.80 23.95
N ILE A 81 16.10 -14.60 24.52
CA ILE A 81 17.22 -14.12 25.38
C ILE A 81 16.87 -14.24 26.88
N PHE A 82 15.69 -14.76 27.22
CA PHE A 82 15.24 -15.03 28.59
C PHE A 82 14.75 -16.47 28.71
#